data_AF-A0AAE4FP80-F1
#
_entry.id   AF-A0AAE4FP80-F1
#
_cell.length_a   1.000
_cell.length_b   1.000
_cell.length_c   1.000
_cell.angle_alpha   90.00
_cell.angle_beta   90.00
_cell.angle_gamma   90.00
#
_symmetry.space_group_name_H-M   'P 1'
#
loop_
_entity.id
_entity.type
_entity.pdbx_description
1 polymer ?
#
loop_
_entity_poly.entity_id
_entity_poly.type
_entity_poly.pdbx_seq_one_letter_code
_entity_poly.pdbx_strand_id
1 'polypeptide(L)'
;MRKLSQEEFKKILENRNPKERLVLKEIELFDMDFTSWNLSNIDFSLSAFHRVKFDEANLEHSSVFNALFDECTVRKTNFRHANLECAMLRYVDMTGCNIKGANLYAAVLEYAKLDGIIFDEDTKWFHLHCPEKGAFLAYKKCFNDRLVQLLVPADAKRTSATLPSCRCNKAKVLTIKSFDYKESYMEAWSLVDENFVYRVGEWVEVKYFNEDRWMDSTTGIHFWMTREEAKNY
;
A
#
# COMPACT_ATOMS: atom_id res chain seq x y z
N MET A 1 10.50 1.23 22.08
CA MET A 1 9.16 0.65 22.35
C MET A 1 9.19 -0.11 23.67
N ARG A 2 8.06 -0.20 24.37
CA ARG A 2 7.94 -0.97 25.62
C ARG A 2 7.73 -2.45 25.30
N LYS A 3 8.57 -3.33 25.85
CA LYS A 3 8.33 -4.78 25.75
C LYS A 3 7.23 -5.19 26.74
N LEU A 4 6.32 -6.04 26.28
CA LEU A 4 5.35 -6.71 27.15
C LEU A 4 5.57 -8.21 27.04
N SER A 5 5.49 -8.91 28.17
CA SER A 5 5.36 -10.37 28.19
C SER A 5 3.92 -10.79 27.92
N GLN A 6 3.72 -12.05 27.50
CA GLN A 6 2.38 -12.58 27.23
C GLN A 6 1.49 -12.54 28.48
N GLU A 7 2.06 -12.75 29.67
CA GLU A 7 1.35 -12.71 30.95
C GLU A 7 0.89 -11.29 31.30
N GLU A 8 1.74 -10.28 31.11
CA GLU A 8 1.36 -8.88 31.29
C GLU A 8 0.27 -8.47 30.29
N PHE A 9 0.44 -8.88 29.03
CA PHE A 9 -0.53 -8.59 27.97
C PHE A 9 -1.90 -9.21 28.30
N LYS A 10 -1.92 -10.47 28.73
CA LYS A 10 -3.14 -11.18 29.14
C LYS A 10 -3.87 -10.45 30.28
N LYS A 11 -3.16 -10.04 31.34
CA LYS A 11 -3.73 -9.28 32.47
C LYS A 11 -4.35 -7.95 32.05
N ILE A 12 -3.74 -7.27 31.06
CA ILE A 12 -4.31 -6.06 30.48
C ILE A 12 -5.65 -6.39 29.78
N LEU A 13 -5.71 -7.48 29.02
CA LEU A 13 -6.92 -7.85 28.30
C LEU A 13 -8.04 -8.36 29.22
N GLU A 14 -7.72 -9.05 30.33
CA GLU A 14 -8.71 -9.59 31.28
C GLU A 14 -9.62 -8.52 31.87
N ASN A 15 -9.10 -7.30 32.04
CA ASN A 15 -9.81 -6.18 32.65
C ASN A 15 -10.41 -5.20 31.62
N ARG A 16 -10.28 -5.48 30.32
CA ARG A 16 -10.72 -4.55 29.28
C ARG A 16 -12.17 -4.77 28.88
N ASN A 17 -12.86 -3.69 28.52
CA ASN A 17 -14.12 -3.75 27.78
C ASN A 17 -13.81 -3.81 26.27
N PRO A 18 -14.15 -4.90 25.53
CA PRO A 18 -13.84 -5.01 24.11
C PRO A 18 -14.52 -3.97 23.21
N LYS A 19 -15.52 -3.23 23.71
CA LYS A 19 -16.19 -2.13 23.00
C LYS A 19 -15.49 -0.78 23.17
N GLU A 20 -14.56 -0.68 24.11
CA GLU A 20 -13.80 0.53 24.37
C GLU A 20 -12.41 0.42 23.74
N ARG A 21 -11.86 1.57 23.31
CA ARG A 21 -10.54 1.60 22.71
C ARG A 21 -9.47 1.43 23.78
N LEU A 22 -8.73 0.33 23.72
CA LEU A 22 -7.55 0.10 24.55
C LEU A 22 -6.30 0.60 23.80
N VAL A 23 -5.53 1.49 24.42
CA VAL A 23 -4.34 2.09 23.80
C VAL A 23 -3.08 1.34 24.23
N LEU A 24 -2.42 0.67 23.28
CA LEU A 24 -1.17 -0.08 23.44
C LEU A 24 -0.19 0.25 22.30
N LYS A 25 0.10 1.55 22.15
CA LYS A 25 1.02 2.06 21.13
C LYS A 25 2.47 1.85 21.53
N GLU A 26 3.36 1.80 20.53
CA GLU A 26 4.81 1.75 20.71
C GLU A 26 5.25 0.59 21.63
N ILE A 27 4.61 -0.57 21.47
CA ILE A 27 4.99 -1.79 22.19
C ILE A 27 5.75 -2.75 21.30
N GLU A 28 6.52 -3.62 21.93
CA GLU A 28 7.21 -4.74 21.28
C GLU A 28 6.74 -6.06 21.87
N LEU A 29 6.33 -6.99 21.02
CA LEU A 29 5.92 -8.34 21.40
C LEU A 29 6.78 -9.36 20.64
N PHE A 30 7.26 -10.37 21.36
CA PHE A 30 8.14 -11.42 20.84
C PHE A 30 7.56 -12.79 21.14
N ASP A 31 7.58 -13.69 20.16
CA ASP A 31 7.35 -15.12 20.37
C ASP A 31 6.01 -15.45 21.05
N MET A 32 4.97 -14.68 20.74
CA MET A 32 3.63 -14.84 21.35
C MET A 32 2.66 -15.56 20.43
N ASP A 33 1.71 -16.26 21.05
CA ASP A 33 0.59 -16.88 20.36
C ASP A 33 -0.74 -16.23 20.78
N PHE A 34 -1.29 -15.44 19.86
CA PHE A 34 -2.61 -14.81 19.96
C PHE A 34 -3.65 -15.49 19.06
N THR A 35 -3.43 -16.76 18.71
CA THR A 35 -4.37 -17.49 17.86
C THR A 35 -5.77 -17.47 18.46
N SER A 36 -6.75 -17.03 17.68
CA SER A 36 -8.16 -16.87 18.09
C SER A 36 -8.42 -15.85 19.21
N TRP A 37 -7.45 -15.00 19.57
CA TRP A 37 -7.67 -13.99 20.61
C TRP A 37 -8.59 -12.88 20.13
N ASN A 38 -9.43 -12.37 21.04
CA ASN A 38 -10.12 -11.11 20.79
C ASN A 38 -9.18 -9.94 21.06
N LEU A 39 -8.78 -9.22 20.02
CA LEU A 39 -7.92 -8.03 20.04
C LEU A 39 -8.64 -6.82 19.39
N SER A 40 -9.97 -6.83 19.34
CA SER A 40 -10.77 -5.76 18.75
C SER A 40 -10.62 -4.47 19.54
N ASN A 41 -10.75 -3.34 18.84
CA ASN A 41 -10.65 -1.99 19.42
C ASN A 41 -9.32 -1.72 20.15
N ILE A 42 -8.22 -2.37 19.75
CA ILE A 42 -6.88 -2.08 20.32
C ILE A 42 -6.10 -1.17 19.38
N ASP A 43 -5.46 -0.15 19.94
CA ASP A 43 -4.51 0.68 19.23
C ASP A 43 -3.09 0.16 19.42
N PHE A 44 -2.58 -0.55 18.41
CA PHE A 44 -1.19 -1.01 18.30
C PHE A 44 -0.35 -0.11 17.38
N SER A 45 -0.72 1.16 17.20
CA SER A 45 0.03 2.05 16.32
C SER A 45 1.49 2.15 16.77
N LEU A 46 2.41 2.16 15.81
CA LEU A 46 3.87 2.25 16.02
C LEU A 46 4.48 1.07 16.80
N SER A 47 3.77 -0.06 16.90
CA SER A 47 4.26 -1.26 17.59
C SER A 47 5.05 -2.19 16.66
N ALA A 48 5.84 -3.08 17.24
CA ALA A 48 6.55 -4.13 16.51
C ALA A 48 6.22 -5.52 17.07
N PHE A 49 5.94 -6.43 16.16
CA PHE A 49 5.62 -7.82 16.44
C PHE A 49 6.69 -8.70 15.78
N HIS A 50 7.35 -9.54 16.57
CA HIS A 50 8.38 -10.44 16.09
C HIS A 50 7.98 -11.88 16.41
N ARG A 51 7.79 -12.71 15.37
CA ARG A 51 7.36 -14.12 15.50
C ARG A 51 6.07 -14.28 16.31
N VAL A 52 5.12 -13.36 16.12
CA VAL A 52 3.81 -13.41 16.78
C VAL A 52 2.78 -14.05 15.85
N LYS A 53 1.96 -14.94 16.40
CA LYS A 53 0.83 -15.55 15.68
C LYS A 53 -0.47 -14.82 16.04
N PHE A 54 -1.15 -14.31 15.03
CA PHE A 54 -2.48 -13.70 15.12
C PHE A 54 -3.53 -14.52 14.36
N ASP A 55 -3.21 -15.77 14.00
CA ASP A 55 -4.11 -16.63 13.22
C ASP A 55 -5.50 -16.67 13.85
N GLU A 56 -6.56 -16.42 13.08
CA GLU A 56 -7.97 -16.38 13.53
C GLU A 56 -8.28 -15.35 14.63
N ALA A 57 -7.36 -14.44 14.95
CA ALA A 57 -7.60 -13.37 15.92
C ALA A 57 -8.61 -12.34 15.39
N ASN A 58 -9.28 -11.64 16.31
CA ASN A 58 -10.15 -10.53 15.98
C ASN A 58 -9.43 -9.20 16.20
N LEU A 59 -9.06 -8.48 15.14
CA LEU A 59 -8.53 -7.10 15.14
C LEU A 59 -9.54 -6.10 14.55
N GLU A 60 -10.84 -6.39 14.61
CA GLU A 60 -11.86 -5.46 14.15
C GLU A 60 -11.78 -4.12 14.89
N HIS A 61 -11.85 -3.01 14.13
CA HIS A 61 -11.68 -1.62 14.61
C HIS A 61 -10.33 -1.30 15.27
N SER A 62 -9.35 -2.21 15.21
CA SER A 62 -8.02 -1.98 15.76
C SER A 62 -7.17 -1.09 14.83
N SER A 63 -6.13 -0.49 15.39
CA SER A 63 -5.11 0.22 14.60
C SER A 63 -3.79 -0.51 14.71
N VAL A 64 -3.17 -0.79 13.56
CA VAL A 64 -1.78 -1.23 13.45
C VAL A 64 -1.03 -0.23 12.57
N PHE A 65 -1.41 1.05 12.66
CA PHE A 65 -0.79 2.15 11.93
C PHE A 65 0.71 2.13 12.12
N ASN A 66 1.45 2.07 11.01
CA ASN A 66 2.91 2.04 11.00
C ASN A 66 3.51 0.99 11.95
N ALA A 67 2.85 -0.17 12.07
CA ALA A 67 3.33 -1.29 12.86
C ALA A 67 4.18 -2.25 12.01
N LEU A 68 5.17 -2.88 12.64
CA LEU A 68 6.04 -3.89 12.02
C LEU A 68 5.54 -5.31 12.32
N PHE A 69 5.36 -6.12 11.28
CA PHE A 69 5.09 -7.56 11.39
C PHE A 69 6.28 -8.33 10.84
N ASP A 70 7.19 -8.71 11.73
CA ASP A 70 8.41 -9.45 11.40
C ASP A 70 8.22 -10.94 11.74
N GLU A 71 8.33 -11.81 10.74
CA GLU A 71 8.10 -13.26 10.87
C GLU A 71 6.74 -13.63 11.52
N CYS A 72 5.72 -12.78 11.35
CA CYS A 72 4.39 -13.00 11.93
C CYS A 72 3.46 -13.78 10.99
N THR A 73 2.39 -14.33 11.56
CA THR A 73 1.27 -14.94 10.82
C THR A 73 -0.05 -14.32 11.23
N VAL A 74 -0.94 -14.05 10.27
CA VAL A 74 -2.25 -13.41 10.50
C VAL A 74 -3.34 -14.15 9.71
N ARG A 75 -3.24 -15.47 9.55
CA ARG A 75 -4.16 -16.24 8.70
C ARG A 75 -5.59 -16.16 9.23
N LYS A 76 -6.55 -15.87 8.37
CA LYS A 76 -7.98 -15.73 8.72
C LYS A 76 -8.26 -14.69 9.82
N THR A 77 -7.34 -13.77 10.07
CA THR A 77 -7.54 -12.69 11.04
C THR A 77 -8.64 -11.75 10.55
N ASN A 78 -9.49 -11.30 11.48
CA ASN A 78 -10.50 -10.30 11.20
C ASN A 78 -9.91 -8.89 11.36
N PHE A 79 -9.67 -8.18 10.26
CA PHE A 79 -9.23 -6.79 10.20
C PHE A 79 -10.34 -5.84 9.75
N ARG A 80 -11.63 -6.22 9.92
CA ARG A 80 -12.75 -5.36 9.56
C ARG A 80 -12.61 -3.97 10.18
N HIS A 81 -12.76 -2.93 9.35
CA HIS A 81 -12.67 -1.53 9.78
C HIS A 81 -11.36 -1.17 10.51
N ALA A 82 -10.31 -1.97 10.36
CA ALA A 82 -9.02 -1.71 10.98
C ALA A 82 -8.26 -0.62 10.23
N ASN A 83 -7.41 0.10 10.96
CA ASN A 83 -6.42 0.98 10.37
C ASN A 83 -5.12 0.18 10.15
N LEU A 84 -4.81 -0.12 8.89
CA LEU A 84 -3.58 -0.79 8.44
C LEU A 84 -2.62 0.20 7.74
N GLU A 85 -2.86 1.51 7.87
CA GLU A 85 -2.07 2.52 7.17
C GLU A 85 -0.59 2.41 7.55
N CYS A 86 0.29 2.43 6.56
CA CYS A 86 1.74 2.24 6.73
C CYS A 86 2.16 0.92 7.41
N ALA A 87 1.28 -0.07 7.58
CA ALA A 87 1.65 -1.34 8.21
C ALA A 87 2.68 -2.09 7.35
N MET A 88 3.73 -2.61 7.97
CA MET A 88 4.80 -3.35 7.29
C MET A 88 4.48 -4.85 7.36
N LEU A 89 3.83 -5.35 6.31
CA LEU A 89 3.29 -6.72 6.20
C LEU A 89 4.07 -7.56 5.17
N ARG A 90 5.33 -7.21 4.91
CA ARG A 90 6.18 -7.95 3.96
C ARG A 90 6.32 -9.41 4.41
N TYR A 91 6.20 -10.34 3.47
CA TYR A 91 6.32 -11.79 3.72
C TYR A 91 5.28 -12.38 4.70
N VAL A 92 4.27 -11.62 5.13
CA VAL A 92 3.26 -12.09 6.08
C VAL A 92 2.25 -12.98 5.37
N ASP A 93 1.89 -14.09 6.03
CA ASP A 93 0.79 -14.95 5.57
C ASP A 93 -0.56 -14.35 6.02
N MET A 94 -1.26 -13.69 5.09
CA MET A 94 -2.57 -13.09 5.29
C MET A 94 -3.71 -13.92 4.67
N THR A 95 -3.47 -15.22 4.42
CA THR A 95 -4.44 -16.09 3.77
C THR A 95 -5.79 -16.06 4.49
N GLY A 96 -6.86 -15.75 3.77
CA GLY A 96 -8.22 -15.73 4.29
C GLY A 96 -8.59 -14.56 5.22
N CYS A 97 -7.75 -13.53 5.37
CA CYS A 97 -8.10 -12.38 6.20
C CYS A 97 -9.36 -11.66 5.71
N ASN A 98 -10.09 -11.08 6.65
CA ASN A 98 -11.21 -10.19 6.37
C ASN A 98 -10.79 -8.74 6.57
N ILE A 99 -10.60 -7.98 5.49
CA ILE A 99 -10.18 -6.57 5.50
C ILE A 99 -11.32 -5.61 5.10
N LYS A 100 -12.57 -6.06 5.14
CA LYS A 100 -13.74 -5.22 4.80
C LYS A 100 -13.74 -3.89 5.55
N GLY A 101 -13.89 -2.78 4.84
CA GLY A 101 -13.82 -1.42 5.39
C GLY A 101 -12.47 -1.01 6.01
N ALA A 102 -11.41 -1.81 5.89
CA ALA A 102 -10.10 -1.45 6.42
C ALA A 102 -9.42 -0.38 5.56
N ASN A 103 -8.48 0.36 6.15
CA ASN A 103 -7.65 1.33 5.42
C ASN A 103 -6.22 0.82 5.27
N LEU A 104 -5.79 0.55 4.03
CA LEU A 104 -4.45 0.04 3.72
C LEU A 104 -3.50 1.09 3.15
N TYR A 105 -3.80 2.40 3.24
CA TYR A 105 -2.94 3.43 2.65
C TYR A 105 -1.46 3.25 3.04
N ALA A 106 -0.59 3.13 2.04
CA ALA A 106 0.85 2.90 2.22
C ALA A 106 1.25 1.63 3.00
N ALA A 107 0.34 0.67 3.19
CA ALA A 107 0.67 -0.65 3.75
C ALA A 107 1.59 -1.41 2.78
N VAL A 108 2.64 -2.04 3.29
CA VAL A 108 3.60 -2.76 2.45
C VAL A 108 3.28 -4.25 2.42
N LEU A 109 2.87 -4.74 1.26
CA LEU A 109 2.40 -6.11 1.03
C LEU A 109 3.36 -6.94 0.15
N GLU A 110 4.59 -6.48 -0.07
CA GLU A 110 5.59 -7.21 -0.86
C GLU A 110 5.76 -8.64 -0.34
N TYR A 111 5.57 -9.63 -1.21
CA TYR A 111 5.65 -11.06 -0.90
C TYR A 111 4.66 -11.58 0.16
N ALA A 112 3.64 -10.80 0.52
CA ALA A 112 2.56 -11.27 1.39
C ALA A 112 1.70 -12.32 0.68
N LYS A 113 1.20 -13.32 1.42
CA LYS A 113 0.21 -14.27 0.87
C LYS A 113 -1.18 -13.73 1.07
N LEU A 114 -1.89 -13.50 -0.02
CA LEU A 114 -3.19 -12.83 -0.04
C LEU A 114 -4.30 -13.73 -0.61
N ASP A 115 -4.09 -15.05 -0.61
CA ASP A 115 -5.08 -16.01 -1.08
C ASP A 115 -6.36 -15.93 -0.23
N GLY A 116 -7.51 -15.78 -0.88
CA GLY A 116 -8.81 -15.76 -0.20
C GLY A 116 -9.08 -14.52 0.67
N ILE A 117 -8.35 -13.41 0.48
CA ILE A 117 -8.66 -12.14 1.15
C ILE A 117 -10.11 -11.73 0.87
N ILE A 118 -10.81 -11.34 1.93
CA ILE A 118 -12.20 -10.87 1.89
C ILE A 118 -12.19 -9.34 2.04
N PHE A 119 -12.67 -8.64 1.03
CA PHE A 119 -12.75 -7.18 0.97
C PHE A 119 -14.11 -6.75 0.37
N ASP A 120 -14.39 -5.46 0.42
CA ASP A 120 -15.61 -4.84 -0.11
C ASP A 120 -15.33 -3.44 -0.70
N GLU A 121 -16.39 -2.73 -1.05
CA GLU A 121 -16.34 -1.38 -1.62
C GLU A 121 -15.83 -0.31 -0.63
N ASP A 122 -16.00 -0.54 0.67
CA ASP A 122 -15.51 0.37 1.72
C ASP A 122 -14.02 0.16 2.03
N THR A 123 -13.42 -0.92 1.54
CA THR A 123 -12.01 -1.23 1.75
C THR A 123 -11.14 -0.23 0.98
N LYS A 124 -10.33 0.57 1.69
CA LYS A 124 -9.54 1.65 1.10
C LYS A 124 -8.15 1.19 0.71
N TRP A 125 -7.67 1.65 -0.45
CA TRP A 125 -6.31 1.39 -0.97
C TRP A 125 -5.99 -0.09 -1.23
N PHE A 126 -7.01 -0.94 -1.35
CA PHE A 126 -6.85 -2.32 -1.77
C PHE A 126 -7.21 -2.54 -3.25
N HIS A 127 -8.24 -1.85 -3.75
CA HIS A 127 -8.56 -1.83 -5.19
C HIS A 127 -7.47 -1.11 -5.99
N LEU A 128 -7.47 -1.29 -7.31
CA LEU A 128 -6.58 -0.51 -8.17
C LEU A 128 -6.96 0.97 -8.13
N HIS A 129 -5.97 1.84 -7.92
CA HIS A 129 -6.12 3.30 -7.94
C HIS A 129 -6.31 3.82 -9.37
N CYS A 130 -5.71 3.15 -10.35
CA CYS A 130 -5.90 3.46 -11.77
C CYS A 130 -7.09 2.66 -12.38
N PRO A 131 -7.75 3.19 -13.42
CA PRO A 131 -8.83 2.49 -14.11
C PRO A 131 -8.37 1.14 -14.69
N GLU A 132 -9.09 0.07 -14.38
CA GLU A 132 -8.78 -1.29 -14.86
C GLU A 132 -8.95 -1.45 -16.38
N LYS A 133 -9.84 -0.65 -16.98
CA LYS A 133 -10.22 -0.74 -18.39
C LYS A 133 -10.25 0.63 -19.04
N GLY A 134 -10.14 0.63 -20.36
CA GLY A 134 -10.20 1.86 -21.16
C GLY A 134 -8.89 2.64 -21.15
N ALA A 135 -8.85 3.66 -21.99
CA ALA A 135 -7.72 4.59 -22.06
C ALA A 135 -7.98 5.78 -21.12
N PHE A 136 -6.92 6.30 -20.50
CA PHE A 136 -7.03 7.43 -19.58
C PHE A 136 -5.78 8.31 -19.60
N LEU A 137 -5.92 9.52 -19.05
CA LEU A 137 -4.81 10.44 -18.87
C LEU A 137 -4.11 10.18 -17.54
N ALA A 138 -2.79 10.25 -17.58
CA ALA A 138 -1.92 10.07 -16.44
C ALA A 138 -0.81 11.12 -16.44
N TYR A 139 -0.15 11.29 -15.30
CA TYR A 139 0.87 12.32 -15.10
C TYR A 139 2.13 11.72 -14.51
N LYS A 140 3.29 12.14 -15.01
CA LYS A 140 4.59 11.69 -14.52
C LYS A 140 5.50 12.89 -14.26
N LYS A 141 5.95 13.02 -13.01
CA LYS A 141 7.04 13.92 -12.64
C LYS A 141 8.40 13.41 -13.11
N CYS A 142 9.15 14.31 -13.70
CA CYS A 142 10.48 14.13 -14.27
C CYS A 142 11.46 15.18 -13.72
N PHE A 143 12.75 15.02 -14.02
CA PHE A 143 13.78 16.00 -13.64
C PHE A 143 13.45 17.41 -14.13
N ASN A 144 13.98 18.43 -13.43
CA ASN A 144 13.78 19.85 -13.69
C ASN A 144 12.31 20.29 -13.65
N ASP A 145 11.55 19.75 -12.68
CA ASP A 145 10.13 20.06 -12.46
C ASP A 145 9.27 19.97 -13.72
N ARG A 146 9.57 18.97 -14.55
CA ARG A 146 8.82 18.65 -15.76
C ARG A 146 7.71 17.67 -15.43
N LEU A 147 6.49 18.04 -15.83
CA LEU A 147 5.32 17.20 -15.74
C LEU A 147 4.96 16.68 -17.12
N VAL A 148 5.07 15.37 -17.30
CA VAL A 148 4.69 14.66 -18.52
C VAL A 148 3.22 14.26 -18.41
N GLN A 149 2.42 14.65 -19.39
CA GLN A 149 1.08 14.11 -19.57
C GLN A 149 1.15 12.90 -20.49
N LEU A 150 0.59 11.79 -20.01
CA LEU A 150 0.60 10.50 -20.67
C LEU A 150 -0.83 10.10 -21.05
N LEU A 151 -0.99 9.47 -22.21
CA LEU A 151 -2.15 8.66 -22.54
C LEU A 151 -1.80 7.19 -22.31
N VAL A 152 -2.39 6.58 -21.28
CA VAL A 152 -2.30 5.14 -21.06
C VAL A 152 -3.40 4.50 -21.93
N PRO A 153 -3.05 3.69 -22.94
CA PRO A 153 -4.03 3.10 -23.85
C PRO A 153 -4.81 1.97 -23.18
N ALA A 154 -5.95 1.58 -23.75
CA ALA A 154 -6.81 0.54 -23.19
C ALA A 154 -6.15 -0.85 -23.08
N ASP A 155 -5.12 -1.12 -23.87
CA ASP A 155 -4.39 -2.38 -23.92
C ASP A 155 -3.06 -2.38 -23.12
N ALA A 156 -2.75 -1.29 -22.39
CA ALA A 156 -1.61 -1.27 -21.47
C ALA A 156 -1.86 -2.17 -20.25
N LYS A 157 -0.84 -2.93 -19.85
CA LYS A 157 -0.77 -3.51 -18.51
C LYS A 157 -0.61 -2.38 -17.51
N ARG A 158 -1.29 -2.49 -16.37
CA ARG A 158 -1.33 -1.45 -15.33
C ARG A 158 -1.53 -2.04 -13.94
N THR A 159 -0.91 -1.42 -12.95
CA THR A 159 -1.01 -1.82 -11.54
C THR A 159 -0.94 -0.58 -10.64
N SER A 160 -1.37 -0.73 -9.40
CA SER A 160 -1.08 0.17 -8.29
C SER A 160 -1.04 -0.66 -7.01
N ALA A 161 -0.17 -0.32 -6.07
CA ALA A 161 -0.14 -0.99 -4.78
C ALA A 161 -1.21 -0.39 -3.86
N THR A 162 -0.78 0.14 -2.72
CA THR A 162 -1.57 0.77 -1.66
C THR A 162 -1.32 2.29 -1.58
N LEU A 163 -0.63 2.85 -2.57
CA LEU A 163 -0.29 4.26 -2.71
C LEU A 163 -0.97 4.86 -3.96
N PRO A 164 -1.01 6.21 -4.09
CA PRO A 164 -1.50 6.88 -5.29
C PRO A 164 -0.63 6.60 -6.53
N SER A 165 0.61 6.14 -6.34
CA SER A 165 1.49 5.70 -7.42
C SER A 165 0.89 4.52 -8.16
N CYS A 166 0.88 4.62 -9.48
CA CYS A 166 0.50 3.56 -10.38
C CYS A 166 1.66 3.25 -11.31
N ARG A 167 1.66 2.08 -11.96
CA ARG A 167 2.61 1.69 -12.99
C ARG A 167 1.88 1.19 -14.22
N CYS A 168 2.42 1.48 -15.40
CA CYS A 168 1.99 0.84 -16.64
C CYS A 168 3.19 0.40 -17.48
N ASN A 169 2.95 -0.51 -18.43
CA ASN A 169 4.00 -0.95 -19.34
C ASN A 169 4.19 -0.01 -20.55
N LYS A 170 3.18 0.74 -20.96
CA LYS A 170 3.27 1.63 -22.12
C LYS A 170 2.33 2.83 -22.03
N ALA A 171 2.76 3.94 -22.61
CA ALA A 171 1.96 5.15 -22.73
C ALA A 171 2.42 6.02 -23.91
N LYS A 172 1.53 6.86 -24.43
CA LYS A 172 1.88 7.92 -25.38
C LYS A 172 2.14 9.22 -24.65
N VAL A 173 3.23 9.89 -24.97
CA VAL A 173 3.57 11.20 -24.41
C VAL A 173 2.78 12.28 -25.15
N LEU A 174 1.92 13.00 -24.43
CA LEU A 174 1.07 14.04 -25.03
C LEU A 174 1.68 15.43 -24.92
N THR A 175 2.09 15.83 -23.71
CA THR A 175 2.68 17.15 -23.45
C THR A 175 3.72 17.05 -22.34
N ILE A 176 4.68 17.96 -22.35
CA ILE A 176 5.65 18.12 -21.28
C ILE A 176 5.68 19.60 -20.91
N LYS A 177 5.40 19.91 -19.65
CA LYS A 177 5.27 21.29 -19.17
C LYS A 177 5.96 21.49 -17.83
N SER A 178 6.30 22.74 -17.51
CA SER A 178 6.68 23.12 -16.14
C SER A 178 5.50 22.91 -15.19
N PHE A 179 5.76 22.79 -13.89
CA PHE A 179 4.70 22.61 -12.89
C PHE A 179 3.66 23.74 -12.85
N ASP A 180 4.08 24.97 -13.18
CA ASP A 180 3.20 26.14 -13.29
C ASP A 180 2.58 26.32 -14.69
N TYR A 181 2.87 25.42 -15.62
CA TYR A 181 2.36 25.39 -16.99
C TYR A 181 2.76 26.59 -17.86
N LYS A 182 3.72 27.41 -17.43
CA LYS A 182 4.21 28.56 -18.23
C LYS A 182 5.16 28.14 -19.34
N GLU A 183 5.89 27.04 -19.16
CA GLU A 183 6.85 26.54 -20.13
C GLU A 183 6.41 25.20 -20.71
N SER A 184 6.77 24.96 -21.97
CA SER A 184 6.55 23.70 -22.68
C SER A 184 7.89 23.17 -23.20
N TYR A 185 8.06 21.86 -23.16
CA TYR A 185 9.29 21.19 -23.56
C TYR A 185 8.99 20.05 -24.53
N MET A 186 9.99 19.65 -25.30
CA MET A 186 9.89 18.48 -26.19
C MET A 186 10.32 17.18 -25.54
N GLU A 187 11.14 17.26 -24.47
CA GLU A 187 11.73 16.10 -23.81
C GLU A 187 11.65 16.21 -22.28
N ALA A 188 11.64 15.09 -21.58
CA ALA A 188 11.80 15.00 -20.12
C ALA A 188 12.49 13.69 -19.72
N TRP A 189 13.27 13.73 -18.65
CA TRP A 189 14.05 12.60 -18.15
C TRP A 189 13.38 11.99 -16.92
N SER A 190 13.27 10.66 -16.88
CA SER A 190 12.77 9.94 -15.71
C SER A 190 13.63 10.24 -14.48
N LEU A 191 13.00 10.35 -13.31
CA LEU A 191 13.70 10.53 -12.02
C LEU A 191 14.54 9.32 -11.58
N VAL A 192 14.28 8.14 -12.17
CA VAL A 192 14.84 6.86 -11.72
C VAL A 192 15.87 6.30 -12.72
N ASP A 193 15.66 6.53 -14.01
CA ASP A 193 16.53 6.04 -15.09
C ASP A 193 16.82 7.19 -16.05
N GLU A 194 18.04 7.71 -16.01
CA GLU A 194 18.49 8.82 -16.85
C GLU A 194 18.45 8.49 -18.36
N ASN A 195 18.45 7.21 -18.73
CA ASN A 195 18.34 6.80 -20.13
C ASN A 195 16.88 6.73 -20.60
N PHE A 196 15.92 6.80 -19.67
CA PHE A 196 14.50 6.79 -19.98
C PHE A 196 14.00 8.22 -20.22
N VAL A 197 13.91 8.58 -21.50
CA VAL A 197 13.52 9.92 -21.94
C VAL A 197 12.13 9.89 -22.60
N TYR A 198 11.24 10.76 -22.11
CA TYR A 198 9.92 11.00 -22.68
C TYR A 198 10.01 12.07 -23.75
N ARG A 199 9.48 11.81 -24.96
CA ARG A 199 9.43 12.79 -26.06
C ARG A 199 8.01 13.00 -26.52
N VAL A 200 7.61 14.26 -26.69
CA VAL A 200 6.24 14.62 -27.10
C VAL A 200 5.87 13.93 -28.41
N GLY A 201 4.73 13.25 -28.43
CA GLY A 201 4.20 12.52 -29.58
C GLY A 201 4.63 11.06 -29.67
N GLU A 202 5.70 10.67 -28.98
CA GLU A 202 6.23 9.30 -29.00
C GLU A 202 5.50 8.36 -28.03
N TRP A 203 5.60 7.08 -28.34
CA TRP A 203 5.22 5.99 -27.43
C TRP A 203 6.44 5.59 -26.61
N VAL A 204 6.24 5.46 -25.30
CA VAL A 204 7.21 4.88 -24.38
C VAL A 204 6.71 3.52 -23.92
N GLU A 205 7.60 2.54 -23.88
CA GLU A 205 7.29 1.16 -23.50
C GLU A 205 8.40 0.53 -22.66
N VAL A 206 8.00 -0.24 -21.66
CA VAL A 206 8.87 -1.02 -20.76
C VAL A 206 8.71 -2.49 -21.10
N LYS A 207 9.79 -3.11 -21.60
CA LYS A 207 9.79 -4.51 -22.05
C LYS A 207 9.53 -5.52 -20.93
N TYR A 208 10.12 -5.28 -19.76
CA TYR A 208 9.99 -6.15 -18.59
C TYR A 208 9.11 -5.45 -17.57
N PHE A 209 7.78 -5.56 -17.72
CA PHE A 209 6.84 -5.00 -16.76
C PHE A 209 6.54 -6.02 -15.67
N ASN A 210 6.78 -5.68 -14.41
CA ASN A 210 6.40 -6.53 -13.28
C ASN A 210 4.90 -6.35 -12.97
N GLU A 211 4.11 -7.40 -13.20
CA GLU A 211 2.67 -7.43 -12.97
C GLU A 211 2.29 -7.65 -11.50
N ASP A 212 3.23 -8.03 -10.64
CA ASP A 212 3.00 -8.04 -9.21
C ASP A 212 2.77 -6.60 -8.73
N ARG A 213 1.52 -6.29 -8.40
CA ARG A 213 1.12 -4.96 -7.94
C ARG A 213 1.66 -4.62 -6.55
N TRP A 214 2.07 -5.61 -5.76
CA TRP A 214 2.57 -5.39 -4.40
C TRP A 214 4.04 -5.02 -4.37
N MET A 215 4.79 -5.38 -5.41
CA MET A 215 6.11 -4.83 -5.68
C MET A 215 5.96 -3.42 -6.27
N ASP A 216 5.85 -2.40 -5.42
CA ASP A 216 5.57 -1.04 -5.90
C ASP A 216 6.80 -0.39 -6.55
N SER A 217 7.98 -0.54 -5.93
CA SER A 217 9.24 0.02 -6.42
C SER A 217 9.95 -0.91 -7.40
N THR A 218 9.33 -1.14 -8.57
CA THR A 218 9.85 -2.07 -9.58
C THR A 218 9.66 -1.53 -11.00
N THR A 219 10.09 -2.31 -11.99
CA THR A 219 10.01 -1.96 -13.41
C THR A 219 8.60 -1.54 -13.88
N GLY A 220 8.53 -0.41 -14.60
CA GLY A 220 7.31 0.17 -15.15
C GLY A 220 7.37 1.69 -15.27
N ILE A 221 6.53 2.25 -16.13
CA ILE A 221 6.31 3.70 -16.19
C ILE A 221 5.43 4.05 -15.00
N HIS A 222 6.05 4.66 -13.98
CA HIS A 222 5.31 5.18 -12.85
C HIS A 222 4.51 6.40 -13.27
N PHE A 223 3.30 6.54 -12.76
CA PHE A 223 2.43 7.67 -13.02
C PHE A 223 1.44 7.90 -11.88
N TRP A 224 0.78 9.04 -11.92
CA TRP A 224 -0.31 9.41 -11.03
C TRP A 224 -1.54 9.83 -11.84
N MET A 225 -2.72 9.71 -11.24
CA MET A 225 -4.00 9.97 -11.91
C MET A 225 -4.24 11.46 -12.09
N THR A 226 -3.70 12.27 -11.18
CA THR A 226 -3.84 13.72 -11.21
C THR A 226 -2.47 14.41 -11.22
N ARG A 227 -2.50 15.67 -11.66
CA ARG A 227 -1.33 16.55 -11.64
C ARG A 227 -0.84 16.82 -10.22
N GLU A 228 -1.78 16.93 -9.28
CA GLU A 228 -1.48 17.26 -7.90
C GLU A 228 -0.76 16.11 -7.20
N GLU A 229 -1.26 14.88 -7.37
CA GLU A 229 -0.58 13.66 -6.92
C GLU A 229 0.83 13.55 -7.50
N ALA A 230 1.00 13.79 -8.81
CA ALA A 230 2.31 13.72 -9.44
C ALA A 230 3.31 14.77 -8.92
N LYS A 231 2.84 15.96 -8.53
CA LYS A 231 3.69 17.05 -8.02
C LYS A 231 4.14 16.82 -6.58
N ASN A 232 3.23 16.29 -5.76
CA ASN A 232 3.42 16.07 -4.33
C ASN A 232 4.28 14.84 -4.00
N TYR A 233 4.53 14.00 -5.00
CA TYR A 233 5.57 12.97 -4.97
C TYR A 233 6.94 13.59 -5.25
#